data_AF-A0A969GXX3-F1
#
_entry.id   AF-A0A969GXX3-F1
#
_cell.length_a   1.000
_cell.length_b   1.000
_cell.length_c   1.000
_cell.angle_alpha   90.00
_cell.angle_beta   90.00
_cell.angle_gamma   90.00
#
_symmetry.space_group_name_H-M   'P 1'
#
loop_
_entity.id
_entity.type
_entity.pdbx_description
1 polymer ?
#
loop_
_entity_poly.entity_id
_entity_poly.type
_entity_poly.pdbx_seq_one_letter_code
_entity_poly.pdbx_strand_id
1 'polypeptide(L)'
;MSKMPFEESHNLDDELLAEYQFDYKKAKPNRFAARDRNQLLKVVVLDEDVAQVFTTPESVNKVLRALIKSMPQATTVAQPNNPTGAD
;
A
#
# COMPACT_ATOMS: atom_id res chain seq x y z
N MET A 1 -31.40 -24.66 -6.11
CA MET A 1 -30.02 -24.13 -6.04
C MET A 1 -29.04 -25.29 -6.09
N SER A 2 -28.34 -25.48 -7.22
CA SER A 2 -27.28 -26.49 -7.31
C SER A 2 -25.95 -25.89 -6.88
N LYS A 3 -25.36 -26.48 -5.84
CA LYS A 3 -24.07 -26.15 -5.26
C LYS A 3 -22.98 -26.59 -6.25
N MET A 4 -22.20 -25.65 -6.79
CA MET A 4 -21.05 -26.01 -7.64
C MET A 4 -19.99 -26.72 -6.78
N PRO A 5 -19.51 -27.90 -7.18
CA PRO A 5 -18.43 -28.58 -6.47
C PRO A 5 -17.15 -27.81 -6.77
N PHE A 6 -16.58 -27.17 -5.75
CA PHE A 6 -15.19 -26.75 -5.78
C PHE A 6 -14.40 -27.93 -5.21
N GLU A 7 -14.06 -28.88 -6.06
CA GLU A 7 -13.19 -30.00 -5.71
C GLU A 7 -12.01 -30.02 -6.67
N GLU A 8 -10.85 -30.31 -6.06
CA GLU A 8 -9.53 -30.57 -6.62
C GLU A 8 -8.78 -29.43 -7.32
N SER A 9 -7.68 -29.05 -6.67
CA SER A 9 -6.53 -28.40 -7.28
C SER A 9 -6.00 -29.28 -8.42
N HIS A 10 -6.57 -29.14 -9.60
CA HIS A 10 -5.93 -29.58 -10.82
C HIS A 10 -4.61 -28.83 -10.92
N ASN A 11 -3.50 -29.57 -11.07
CA ASN A 11 -2.22 -28.98 -11.40
C ASN A 11 -2.43 -28.21 -12.71
N LEU A 12 -2.58 -26.88 -12.63
CA LEU A 12 -2.82 -26.00 -13.78
C LEU A 12 -1.69 -26.12 -14.83
N ASP A 13 -0.57 -26.71 -14.44
CA ASP A 13 0.56 -27.04 -15.31
C ASP A 13 0.24 -28.15 -16.34
N ASP A 14 -0.74 -29.03 -16.09
CA ASP A 14 -1.11 -30.12 -17.02
C ASP A 14 -2.05 -29.65 -18.15
N GLU A 15 -2.71 -28.50 -18.01
CA GLU A 15 -3.62 -27.94 -19.02
C GLU A 15 -2.93 -26.92 -19.96
N LEU A 16 -1.77 -26.40 -19.56
CA LEU A 16 -1.04 -25.39 -20.32
C LEU A 16 -0.02 -26.03 -21.25
N LEU A 17 -0.03 -25.61 -22.53
CA LEU A 17 1.00 -26.03 -23.48
C LEU A 17 2.38 -25.54 -23.02
N ALA A 18 3.43 -26.29 -23.34
CA ALA A 18 4.81 -25.97 -22.95
C ALA A 18 5.26 -24.54 -23.34
N GLU A 19 4.67 -23.97 -24.40
CA GLU A 19 4.93 -22.61 -24.86
C GLU A 19 4.51 -21.52 -23.86
N TYR A 20 3.62 -21.82 -22.92
CA TYR A 20 3.15 -20.90 -21.89
C TYR A 20 3.99 -20.95 -20.60
N GLN A 21 5.10 -21.71 -20.58
CA GLN A 21 6.07 -21.70 -19.49
C GLN A 21 6.99 -20.48 -19.59
N PHE A 22 6.46 -19.30 -19.22
CA PHE A 22 7.22 -18.05 -19.30
C PHE A 22 8.26 -17.94 -18.19
N ASP A 23 9.50 -17.61 -18.57
CA ASP A 23 10.55 -17.22 -17.62
C ASP A 23 10.33 -15.77 -17.16
N TYR A 24 9.54 -15.61 -16.09
CA TYR A 24 9.21 -14.29 -15.54
C TYR A 24 10.43 -13.51 -15.04
N LYS A 25 11.61 -14.14 -14.86
CA LYS A 25 12.85 -13.42 -14.54
C LYS A 25 13.38 -12.60 -15.72
N LYS A 26 13.01 -12.99 -16.95
CA LYS A 26 13.32 -12.26 -18.19
C LYS A 26 12.19 -11.32 -18.62
N ALA A 27 11.07 -11.29 -17.88
CA ALA A 27 9.96 -10.42 -18.21
C ALA A 27 10.40 -8.95 -18.09
N LYS A 28 9.91 -8.12 -19.01
CA LYS A 28 10.14 -6.68 -18.94
C LYS A 28 9.49 -6.14 -17.66
N PRO A 29 10.19 -5.29 -16.88
CA PRO A 29 9.59 -4.61 -15.73
C PRO A 29 8.30 -3.89 -16.13
N ASN A 30 7.27 -3.97 -15.28
CA ASN A 30 5.99 -3.33 -15.55
C ASN A 30 6.18 -1.82 -15.73
N ARG A 31 5.89 -1.30 -16.95
CA ARG A 31 6.01 0.13 -17.30
C ARG A 31 5.18 1.07 -16.44
N PHE A 32 4.16 0.55 -15.75
CA PHE A 32 3.32 1.30 -14.83
C PHE A 32 3.88 1.30 -13.40
N ALA A 33 4.65 0.28 -13.02
CA ALA A 33 5.24 0.20 -11.68
C ALA A 33 6.34 1.25 -11.44
N ALA A 34 6.88 1.88 -12.50
CA ALA A 34 7.85 2.95 -12.39
C ALA A 34 7.23 4.35 -12.21
N ARG A 35 5.93 4.52 -12.50
CA ARG A 35 5.30 5.85 -12.54
C ARG A 35 5.20 6.51 -11.16
N ASP A 36 5.24 5.74 -10.08
CA ASP A 36 5.02 6.23 -8.71
C ASP A 36 6.23 6.08 -7.78
N ARG A 37 7.44 5.80 -8.28
CA ARG A 37 8.61 5.69 -7.38
C ARG A 37 9.04 7.04 -6.78
N ASN A 38 8.79 8.15 -7.48
CA ASN A 38 9.15 9.49 -7.02
C ASN A 38 8.04 10.20 -6.23
N GLN A 39 6.82 9.67 -6.27
CA GLN A 39 5.70 10.09 -5.44
C GLN A 39 5.10 8.83 -4.85
N LEU A 40 5.52 8.45 -3.64
CA LEU A 40 4.82 7.45 -2.86
C LEU A 40 3.35 7.86 -2.75
N LEU A 41 2.51 7.31 -3.63
CA LEU A 41 1.07 7.54 -3.65
C LEU A 41 0.48 6.83 -2.43
N LYS A 42 0.47 7.52 -1.30
CA LYS A 42 -0.19 7.05 -0.09
C LYS A 42 -1.69 7.33 -0.20
N VAL A 43 -2.45 6.28 -0.48
CA VAL A 43 -3.92 6.33 -0.47
C VAL A 43 -4.41 6.16 0.97
N VAL A 44 -5.32 7.03 1.39
CA VAL A 44 -5.98 6.98 2.70
C VAL A 44 -7.47 6.95 2.45
N VAL A 45 -8.17 6.03 3.12
CA VAL A 45 -9.63 5.95 3.10
C VAL A 45 -10.17 6.86 4.20
N LEU A 46 -11.15 7.69 3.86
CA LEU A 46 -11.88 8.53 4.81
C LEU A 46 -13.22 7.87 5.12
N ASP A 47 -13.70 8.08 6.35
CA ASP A 47 -15.08 7.73 6.71
C ASP A 47 -16.08 8.59 5.94
N GLU A 48 -17.32 8.09 5.80
CA GLU A 48 -18.34 8.69 4.95
C GLU A 48 -18.67 10.14 5.35
N ASP A 49 -18.81 10.38 6.65
CA ASP A 49 -19.10 11.71 7.21
C ASP A 49 -17.99 12.72 6.91
N VAL A 50 -16.74 12.29 6.97
CA VAL A 50 -15.58 13.14 6.65
C VAL A 50 -15.48 13.37 5.13
N ALA A 51 -15.73 12.34 4.32
CA ALA A 51 -15.69 12.42 2.87
C ALA A 51 -16.77 13.35 2.29
N GLN A 52 -17.94 13.43 2.92
CA GLN A 52 -19.00 14.37 2.54
C GLN A 52 -18.57 15.84 2.68
N VAL A 53 -17.73 16.14 3.69
CA VAL A 53 -17.21 17.49 3.92
C VAL A 53 -16.00 17.78 3.03
N PHE A 54 -15.11 16.80 2.86
CA PHE A 54 -13.86 16.96 2.11
C PHE A 54 -13.89 16.22 0.78
N THR A 55 -14.41 16.88 -0.25
CA THR A 55 -14.59 16.30 -1.59
C THR A 55 -13.32 16.29 -2.45
N THR A 56 -12.25 16.98 -2.03
CA THR A 56 -10.99 17.03 -2.79
C THR A 56 -9.77 16.74 -1.91
N PRO A 57 -8.73 16.08 -2.46
CA PRO A 57 -7.50 15.83 -1.72
C PRO A 57 -6.77 17.11 -1.32
N GLU A 58 -6.92 18.21 -2.08
CA GLU A 58 -6.35 19.51 -1.74
C GLU A 58 -6.98 20.08 -0.46
N SER A 59 -8.32 20.00 -0.35
CA SER A 59 -9.08 20.47 0.81
C SER A 59 -8.66 19.76 2.09
N VAL A 60 -8.57 18.42 2.05
CA VAL A 60 -8.07 17.59 3.17
C VAL A 60 -6.66 18.01 3.57
N ASN A 61 -5.74 18.04 2.60
CA ASN A 61 -4.33 18.33 2.88
C ASN A 61 -4.11 19.75 3.42
N LYS A 62 -4.92 20.73 3.00
CA LYS A 62 -4.85 22.10 3.51
C LYS A 62 -5.19 22.16 5.00
N VAL A 63 -6.27 21.49 5.41
CA VAL A 63 -6.70 21.45 6.81
C VAL A 63 -5.71 20.67 7.66
N LEU A 64 -5.28 19.48 7.23
CA LEU A 64 -4.29 18.69 7.97
C LEU A 64 -2.98 19.46 8.17
N ARG A 65 -2.50 20.18 7.16
CA ARG A 65 -1.30 21.03 7.29
C ARG A 65 -1.51 22.21 8.24
N ALA A 66 -2.69 22.83 8.22
CA ALA A 66 -3.02 23.91 9.16
C ALA A 66 -3.03 23.41 10.60
N LEU A 67 -3.63 22.24 10.84
CA LEU A 67 -3.64 21.57 12.15
C LEU A 67 -2.23 21.23 12.62
N ILE A 68 -1.38 20.64 11.76
CA ILE A 68 0.02 20.36 12.10
C ILE A 68 0.77 21.63 12.51
N LYS A 69 0.51 22.77 11.85
CA LYS A 69 1.13 24.07 12.20
C LYS A 69 0.63 24.65 13.52
N SER A 70 -0.63 24.40 13.88
CA SER A 70 -1.24 24.91 15.11
C SER A 70 -1.03 24.00 16.32
N MET A 71 -0.69 22.73 16.09
CA MET A 71 -0.37 21.80 17.17
C MET A 71 0.92 22.26 17.86
N PRO A 72 0.98 22.20 19.20
CA PRO A 72 2.23 22.42 19.90
C PRO A 72 3.23 21.38 19.36
N GLN A 73 4.41 21.85 18.98
CA GLN A 73 5.51 20.97 18.60
C GLN A 73 5.74 20.05 19.79
N ALA A 74 5.26 18.82 19.72
CA ALA A 74 5.71 17.79 20.63
C ALA A 74 7.21 17.70 20.36
N THR A 75 8.00 18.28 21.26
CA THR A 75 9.43 18.07 21.33
C THR A 75 9.59 16.57 21.23
N THR A 76 10.16 16.11 20.12
CA THR A 76 10.61 14.73 19.96
C THR A 76 11.39 14.41 21.21
N VAL A 77 10.76 13.70 22.15
CA VAL A 77 11.46 13.10 23.28
C VAL A 77 12.31 12.06 22.60
N ALA A 78 13.59 12.40 22.45
CA ALA A 78 14.64 11.48 22.10
C ALA A 78 14.41 10.23 22.94
N GLN A 79 14.05 9.14 22.27
CA GLN A 79 13.85 7.85 22.87
C GLN A 79 15.18 7.48 23.54
N PRO A 80 15.30 7.53 24.88
CA PRO A 80 16.46 6.98 25.51
C PRO A 80 16.21 5.46 25.61
N ASN A 81 17.29 4.71 25.76
CA ASN A 81 17.31 3.31 26.19
C ASN A 81 17.29 2.27 25.05
N ASN A 82 18.49 1.86 24.62
CA ASN A 82 19.09 0.74 25.36
C ASN A 82 20.63 0.72 25.34
N PRO A 83 21.25 0.10 26.36
CA PRO A 83 22.56 0.46 26.87
C PRO A 83 23.72 -0.29 26.20
N THR A 84 24.86 0.41 26.14
CA THR A 84 26.20 -0.16 26.01
C THR A 84 26.49 -1.12 27.17
N GLY A 85 26.83 -2.37 26.83
CA GLY A 85 27.88 -3.20 27.42
C GLY A 85 27.90 -3.46 28.93
N ALA A 86 27.66 -4.73 29.30
CA ALA A 86 28.30 -5.41 30.43
C ALA A 86 28.13 -6.95 30.26
N ASP A 87 29.07 -7.57 29.54
CA ASP A 87 29.92 -8.73 29.92
C ASP A 87 30.68 -9.25 28.69
#